data_AF-T1BEQ4-F1
#
_entry.id   AF-T1BEQ4-F1
#
_cell.length_a   1.000
_cell.length_b   1.000
_cell.length_c   1.000
_cell.angle_alpha   90.00
_cell.angle_beta   90.00
_cell.angle_gamma   90.00
#
_symmetry.space_group_name_H-M   'P 1'
#
loop_
_entity.id
_entity.type
_entity.pdbx_description
1 polymer ?
#
loop_
_entity_poly.entity_id
_entity_poly.type
_entity_poly.pdbx_seq_one_letter_code
_entity_poly.pdbx_strand_id
1 'polypeptide(L)' 'MARFSSFAEFYPFYLGEHRNNVCRRLHFIGSCIVLLLLLIALLTRDAWWLLLLPVVGYGFAWVGHFF' A
#
# COMPACT_ATOMS: atom_id res chain seq x y z
N MET A 1 22.40 -5.28 -1.55
CA MET A 1 21.02 -5.75 -1.35
C MET A 1 21.10 -7.09 -0.65
N ALA A 2 20.49 -7.25 0.52
CA ALA A 2 20.34 -8.59 1.10
C ALA A 2 19.42 -9.40 0.19
N ARG A 3 19.76 -10.67 -0.09
CA ARG A 3 18.89 -11.59 -0.83
C ARG A 3 18.29 -12.56 0.18
N PHE A 4 16.97 -12.56 0.27
CA PHE A 4 16.24 -13.47 1.16
C PHE A 4 15.92 -14.76 0.40
N SER A 5 16.18 -15.91 1.00
CA SER A 5 15.87 -17.24 0.43
C SER A 5 14.48 -17.74 0.79
N SER A 6 13.82 -17.12 1.76
CA SER A 6 12.49 -17.50 2.22
C SER A 6 11.69 -16.28 2.69
N PHE A 7 10.37 -16.43 2.73
CA PHE A 7 9.50 -15.40 3.32
C PHE A 7 9.80 -15.19 4.81
N ALA A 8 10.14 -16.26 5.54
CA ALA A 8 10.48 -16.18 6.97
C ALA A 8 11.72 -15.31 7.23
N GLU A 9 12.70 -15.29 6.33
CA GLU A 9 13.86 -14.40 6.41
C GLU A 9 13.52 -12.96 6.00
N PHE A 10 12.65 -12.79 5.00
CA PHE A 10 12.23 -11.48 4.52
C PHE A 10 11.32 -10.75 5.51
N TYR A 11 10.44 -11.47 6.20
CA TYR A 11 9.36 -10.87 6.98
C TYR A 11 9.85 -9.96 8.13
N PRO A 12 10.88 -10.31 8.92
CA PRO A 12 11.45 -9.40 9.91
C PRO A 12 12.03 -8.12 9.30
N PHE A 13 12.69 -8.22 8.13
CA PHE A 13 13.18 -7.04 7.39
C PHE A 13 12.01 -6.16 6.94
N TYR A 14 10.97 -6.75 6.36
CA TYR A 14 9.75 -6.05 5.96
C TYR A 14 9.09 -5.31 7.13
N LEU A 15 8.97 -5.94 8.30
CA LEU A 15 8.46 -5.27 9.50
C LEU A 15 9.36 -4.13 9.95
N GLY A 16 10.68 -4.27 9.78
CA GLY A 16 11.68 -3.22 9.98
C GLY A 16 11.38 -1.95 9.20
N GLU A 17 11.08 -2.08 7.90
CA GLU A 17 10.72 -0.97 7.01
C GLU A 17 9.41 -0.27 7.40
N HIS A 18 8.59 -0.91 8.23
CA HIS A 18 7.30 -0.40 8.69
C HIS A 18 7.28 -0.08 10.19
N ARG A 19 8.43 0.10 10.84
CA ARG A 19 8.49 0.46 12.27
C ARG A 19 7.94 1.85 12.58
N ASN A 20 7.99 2.77 11.61
CA ASN A 20 7.47 4.12 11.76
C ASN A 20 5.92 4.13 11.79
N ASN A 21 5.35 4.80 12.80
CA ASN A 21 3.90 4.94 12.94
C ASN A 21 3.25 5.73 11.80
N VAL A 22 3.94 6.75 11.27
CA VAL A 22 3.48 7.54 10.11
C VAL A 22 3.42 6.64 8.88
N CYS A 23 4.51 5.92 8.58
CA CYS A 23 4.56 4.91 7.52
C CYS A 23 3.37 3.93 7.57
N ARG A 24 3.13 3.32 8.74
CA ARG A 24 2.02 2.37 8.92
C ARG A 24 0.65 2.99 8.73
N ARG A 25 0.44 4.21 9.25
CA ARG A 25 -0.85 4.91 9.09
C ARG A 25 -1.10 5.26 7.64
N LEU A 26 -0.09 5.72 6.90
CA LEU A 26 -0.23 6.04 5.48
C LEU A 26 -0.51 4.78 4.66
N HIS A 27 0.15 3.65 4.92
CA HIS A 27 -0.19 2.37 4.31
C HIS A 27 -1.65 1.97 4.56
N PHE A 28 -2.11 2.10 5.80
CA PHE A 28 -3.47 1.77 6.16
C PHE A 28 -4.49 2.68 5.45
N ILE A 29 -4.27 4.00 5.48
CA ILE A 29 -5.12 4.99 4.80
C ILE A 29 -5.17 4.71 3.30
N GLY A 30 -4.01 4.53 2.67
CA GLY A 30 -3.92 4.20 1.24
C GLY A 30 -4.71 2.94 0.89
N SER A 31 -4.59 1.88 1.70
CA SER A 31 -5.32 0.63 1.52
C SER A 31 -6.84 0.83 1.64
N CYS A 32 -7.30 1.61 2.62
CA CYS A 32 -8.72 1.94 2.77
C CYS A 32 -9.26 2.73 1.57
N ILE A 33 -8.51 3.70 1.06
CA ILE A 33 -8.92 4.49 -0.11
C ILE A 33 -8.96 3.59 -1.36
N VAL A 34 -8.00 2.68 -1.55
CA VAL A 34 -8.02 1.70 -2.64
C VAL A 34 -9.30 0.84 -2.60
N LEU A 35 -9.70 0.35 -1.42
CA LEU A 35 -10.94 -0.41 -1.27
C LEU A 35 -12.18 0.45 -1.57
N LEU A 36 -12.19 1.70 -1.14
CA LEU A 36 -13.28 2.64 -1.44
C LEU A 36 -13.36 2.93 -2.95
N LEU A 37 -12.24 3.16 -3.62
CA LEU A 37 -12.18 3.38 -5.06
C LEU A 37 -12.63 2.14 -5.84
N LEU A 38 -12.23 0.95 -5.40
CA LEU A 38 -12.71 -0.30 -5.99
C LEU A 38 -14.23 -0.42 -5.83
N LEU A 39 -14.77 -0.11 -4.66
CA LEU A 39 -16.22 -0.10 -4.43
C LEU A 39 -16.91 0.89 -5.38
N ILE A 40 -16.37 2.10 -5.53
CA ILE A 40 -16.90 3.10 -6.48
C ILE A 40 -16.87 2.57 -7.92
N ALA A 41 -15.76 1.96 -8.34
CA ALA A 41 -15.63 1.36 -9.68
C ALA A 41 -16.73 0.32 -9.95
N LEU A 42 -17.01 -0.54 -8.96
CA LEU A 42 -18.05 -1.58 -9.07
C LEU A 42 -19.47 -1.00 -9.09
N LEU A 43 -19.75 -0.01 -8.23
CA LEU A 43 -21.08 0.62 -8.14
C LEU A 43 -21.40 1.45 -9.38
N THR A 44 -20.42 2.17 -9.91
CA THR A 44 -20.57 3.01 -11.11
C THR A 44 -20.41 2.24 -12.42
N ARG A 45 -19.83 1.03 -12.36
CA ARG A 45 -19.36 0.24 -13.51
C ARG A 45 -18.40 1.00 -14.43
N ASP A 46 -17.71 2.00 -13.90
CA ASP A 46 -16.72 2.77 -14.63
C ASP A 46 -15.31 2.25 -14.30
N ALA A 47 -14.67 1.65 -15.31
CA ALA A 47 -13.34 1.08 -15.19
C ALA A 47 -12.24 2.14 -15.02
N TRP A 48 -12.50 3.43 -15.28
CA TRP A 48 -11.51 4.50 -15.05
C TRP A 48 -11.11 4.66 -13.60
N TRP A 49 -12.00 4.34 -12.66
CA TRP A 49 -11.65 4.31 -11.24
C TRP A 49 -10.52 3.31 -10.94
N LEU A 50 -10.41 2.22 -11.71
CA LEU A 50 -9.38 1.19 -11.52
C LEU A 50 -7.96 1.73 -11.75
N LEU A 51 -7.80 2.77 -12.57
CA LEU A 51 -6.49 3.40 -12.79
C LEU A 51 -5.97 4.13 -11.54
N LEU A 52 -6.86 4.57 -10.65
CA LEU A 52 -6.47 5.27 -9.42
C LEU A 52 -5.98 4.31 -8.32
N LEU A 53 -6.33 3.02 -8.38
CA LEU A 53 -5.93 2.03 -7.37
C LEU A 53 -4.41 1.94 -7.22
N PRO A 54 -3.60 1.72 -8.28
CA PRO A 54 -2.15 1.69 -8.13
C PRO A 54 -1.60 3.06 -7.72
N VAL A 55 -2.15 4.15 -8.24
CA VAL A 55 -1.67 5.51 -7.93
C VAL A 55 -1.82 5.82 -6.44
N VAL A 56 -3.00 5.57 -5.89
CA VAL A 56 -3.28 5.83 -4.47
C VAL A 56 -2.57 4.82 -3.57
N GLY A 57 -2.62 3.53 -3.90
CA GLY A 57 -1.97 2.49 -3.12
C GLY A 57 -0.47 2.74 -2.97
N TYR A 58 0.24 2.90 -4.10
CA TYR A 58 1.68 3.16 -4.08
C TYR A 58 2.01 4.57 -3.61
N GLY A 59 1.21 5.58 -3.94
CA GLY A 59 1.44 6.95 -3.52
C GLY A 59 1.51 7.08 -2.00
N PHE A 60 0.52 6.55 -1.29
CA PHE A 60 0.51 6.57 0.18
C PHE A 60 1.59 5.69 0.80
N ALA A 61 1.82 4.48 0.25
CA ALA A 61 2.85 3.58 0.72
C ALA A 61 4.25 4.20 0.62
N TRP A 62 4.57 4.78 -0.54
CA TRP A 62 5.88 5.36 -0.82
C TRP A 62 6.15 6.61 0.02
N VAL A 63 5.18 7.52 0.09
CA VAL A 63 5.23 8.69 0.98
C VAL A 63 5.47 8.24 2.43
N GLY A 64 4.79 7.18 2.87
CA GLY A 64 4.99 6.60 4.20
C GLY A 64 6.42 6.18 4.51
N HIS A 65 7.19 5.70 3.53
CA HIS A 65 8.59 5.32 3.75
C HIS A 65 9.56 6.51 3.81
N PHE A 66 9.14 7.71 3.38
CA PHE A 66 9.97 8.92 3.44
C PHE A 66 9.79 9.75 4.74
N PHE A 67 8.73 9.50 5.51
CA PHE A 67 8.36 10.27 6.71
C PHE A 67 8.14 9.38 7.94
#